data_AF-A0A1D8AXQ2-F1
#
_entry.id   AF-A0A1D8AXQ2-F1
#
_cell.length_a   1.000
_cell.length_b   1.000
_cell.length_c   1.000
_cell.angle_alpha   90.00
_cell.angle_beta   90.00
_cell.angle_gamma   90.00
#
_symmetry.space_group_name_H-M   'P 1'
#
loop_
_entity.id
_entity.type
_entity.pdbx_description
1 polymer ?
#
loop_
_entity_poly.entity_id
_entity_poly.type
_entity_poly.pdbx_seq_one_letter_code
_entity_poly.pdbx_strand_id
1 'polypeptide(L)'
;MPKIIPPVRFRACGHLQLYIVPESGLYLLEARGAQGGGEGLAGGGKGAFLRGVFHLKEGEIIHLVVGRPGLPGRNVPALGGSADAFDLGTGREPEATRGGGGGGGTFIWSGTRTGTLPVWPLLVAGGGGGGGNGPGGDAVVSLDAGQGPGTGGRNGLGGTSDQGPCYYSGGGGTGWLDIGANGSGPTYCQGGRQWEGGAGARFGGYLGGDGGYGGGGGGSFFGAGAGGGGGFSGGGGGGGRIALGGGGGGGSYNRGREQQNIPGFQADAGAAAILFLCSPVTLHAPGLTHQPVRA
;
A
#
# COMPACT_ATOMS: atom_id res chain seq x y z
N MET A 1 8.62 -26.62 29.90
CA MET A 1 8.33 -25.18 30.06
C MET A 1 7.63 -24.72 28.79
N PRO A 2 6.57 -23.89 28.84
CA PRO A 2 5.99 -23.33 27.64
C PRO A 2 7.04 -22.47 26.93
N LYS A 3 7.25 -22.69 25.62
CA LYS A 3 8.20 -21.92 24.82
C LYS A 3 7.61 -20.51 24.63
N ILE A 4 8.32 -19.50 25.12
CA ILE A 4 7.92 -18.10 24.90
C ILE A 4 8.52 -17.67 23.57
N ILE A 5 7.66 -17.43 22.57
CA ILE A 5 8.06 -16.87 21.28
C ILE A 5 7.64 -15.39 21.29
N PRO A 6 8.58 -14.43 21.35
CA PRO A 6 8.23 -13.03 21.39
C PRO A 6 7.63 -12.55 20.06
N PRO A 7 6.78 -11.51 20.08
CA PRO A 7 6.31 -10.86 18.87
C PRO A 7 7.47 -10.36 18.02
N VAL A 8 7.43 -10.59 16.71
CA VAL A 8 8.37 -10.01 15.75
C VAL A 8 7.68 -8.89 14.97
N ARG A 9 8.34 -7.73 14.88
CA ARG A 9 7.83 -6.54 14.19
C ARG A 9 8.75 -6.17 13.04
N PHE A 10 8.16 -5.85 11.90
CA PHE A 10 8.84 -5.50 10.66
C PHE A 10 8.52 -4.07 10.29
N ARG A 11 9.55 -3.31 9.90
CA ARG A 11 9.45 -1.92 9.45
C ARG A 11 9.81 -1.82 7.97
N ALA A 12 9.41 -0.73 7.35
CA ALA A 12 9.71 -0.47 5.95
C ALA A 12 11.23 -0.26 5.74
N CYS A 13 11.91 -1.22 5.12
CA CYS A 13 13.35 -1.16 4.82
C CYS A 13 13.67 -1.07 3.32
N GLY A 14 12.67 -1.10 2.44
CA GLY A 14 12.84 -1.02 0.99
C GLY A 14 13.34 -2.30 0.33
N HIS A 15 13.32 -3.41 1.07
CA HIS A 15 13.76 -4.72 0.59
C HIS A 15 12.86 -5.81 1.18
N LEU A 16 12.93 -7.00 0.59
CA LEU A 16 12.24 -8.19 1.05
C LEU A 16 12.76 -8.61 2.43
N GLN A 17 11.85 -8.92 3.35
CA GLN A 17 12.14 -9.42 4.69
C GLN A 17 11.64 -10.86 4.83
N LEU A 18 12.26 -11.63 5.73
CA LEU A 18 11.99 -13.05 5.93
C LEU A 18 11.76 -13.35 7.41
N TYR A 19 10.87 -14.29 7.68
CA TYR A 19 10.63 -14.88 8.99
C TYR A 19 10.55 -16.39 8.86
N ILE A 20 11.37 -17.12 9.62
CA ILE A 20 11.30 -18.59 9.69
C ILE A 20 10.49 -18.93 10.93
N VAL A 21 9.40 -19.66 10.72
CA VAL A 21 8.47 -20.03 11.79
C VAL A 21 9.18 -20.96 12.79
N PRO A 22 9.33 -20.55 14.07
CA PRO A 22 10.13 -21.30 15.05
C PRO A 22 9.37 -22.44 15.73
N GLU A 23 8.04 -22.51 15.56
CA GLU A 23 7.18 -23.54 16.13
C GLU A 23 5.84 -23.58 15.37
N SER A 24 5.29 -24.77 15.18
CA SER A 24 3.97 -24.94 14.56
C SER A 24 2.86 -24.47 15.49
N GLY A 25 1.90 -23.70 14.96
CA GLY A 25 0.73 -23.28 15.75
C GLY A 25 -0.01 -22.09 15.15
N LEU A 26 -0.84 -21.45 15.98
CA LEU A 26 -1.61 -20.28 15.56
C LEU A 26 -0.76 -19.02 15.70
N TYR A 27 -0.79 -18.19 14.67
CA TYR A 27 -0.12 -16.91 14.61
C TYR A 27 -1.11 -15.82 14.23
N LEU A 28 -1.07 -14.70 14.94
CA LEU A 28 -1.69 -13.45 14.50
C LEU A 28 -0.70 -12.73 13.59
N LEU A 29 -1.13 -12.47 12.36
CA LEU A 29 -0.43 -11.61 11.41
C LEU A 29 -1.12 -10.25 11.36
N GLU A 30 -0.33 -9.18 11.42
CA GLU A 30 -0.78 -7.80 11.22
C GLU A 30 -0.02 -7.16 10.04
N ALA A 31 -0.72 -6.41 9.21
CA ALA A 31 -0.16 -5.65 8.10
C ALA A 31 -0.77 -4.25 8.03
N ARG A 32 0.06 -3.26 7.74
CA ARG A 32 -0.32 -1.87 7.50
C ARG A 32 0.28 -1.40 6.18
N GLY A 33 -0.53 -0.94 5.24
CA GLY A 33 -0.05 -0.30 4.02
C GLY A 33 0.46 1.12 4.32
N ALA A 34 1.28 1.67 3.43
CA ALA A 34 1.82 3.02 3.60
C ALA A 34 0.91 4.09 2.99
N GLN A 35 1.06 5.34 3.45
CA GLN A 35 0.36 6.48 2.85
C GLN A 35 0.91 6.87 1.48
N GLY A 36 0.08 7.49 0.65
CA GLY A 36 0.53 8.18 -0.56
C GLY A 36 1.27 9.49 -0.25
N GLY A 37 2.05 9.95 -1.22
CA GLY A 37 2.66 11.28 -1.20
C GLY A 37 1.67 12.36 -1.62
N GLY A 38 1.93 13.60 -1.21
CA GLY A 38 1.07 14.77 -1.48
C GLY A 38 1.36 15.86 -0.46
N GLU A 39 0.94 17.09 -0.73
CA GLU A 39 1.22 18.25 0.14
C GLU A 39 -0.06 19.06 0.41
N GLY A 40 -0.10 19.72 1.57
CA GLY A 40 -1.21 20.60 1.96
C GLY A 40 -2.58 19.92 1.94
N LEU A 41 -3.55 20.59 1.30
CA LEU A 41 -4.93 20.11 1.16
C LEU A 41 -5.09 18.93 0.17
N ALA A 42 -4.01 18.56 -0.51
CA ALA A 42 -3.93 17.42 -1.42
C ALA A 42 -2.97 16.35 -0.88
N GLY A 43 -3.13 16.02 0.40
CA GLY A 43 -2.41 14.91 1.02
C GLY A 43 -2.70 13.58 0.31
N GLY A 44 -1.73 12.67 0.36
CA GLY A 44 -1.96 11.30 -0.08
C GLY A 44 -2.92 10.57 0.84
N GLY A 45 -3.64 9.59 0.28
CA GLY A 45 -4.49 8.70 1.04
C GLY A 45 -3.69 7.84 2.03
N LYS A 46 -4.33 7.40 3.10
CA LYS A 46 -3.75 6.52 4.11
C LYS A 46 -3.80 5.06 3.68
N GLY A 47 -2.86 4.25 4.17
CA GLY A 47 -2.85 2.81 3.94
C GLY A 47 -3.86 2.06 4.83
N ALA A 48 -4.20 0.83 4.47
CA ALA A 48 -5.13 0.00 5.23
C ALA A 48 -4.42 -0.69 6.40
N PHE A 49 -5.17 -1.11 7.41
CA PHE A 49 -4.73 -2.07 8.43
C PHE A 49 -5.52 -3.36 8.29
N LEU A 50 -4.82 -4.49 8.34
CA LEU A 50 -5.43 -5.81 8.40
C LEU A 50 -4.77 -6.62 9.51
N ARG A 51 -5.56 -7.46 10.17
CA ARG A 51 -5.06 -8.56 10.99
C ARG A 51 -5.84 -9.84 10.70
N GLY A 52 -5.20 -10.98 10.90
CA GLY A 52 -5.87 -12.28 10.84
C GLY A 52 -5.05 -13.38 11.51
N VAL A 53 -5.73 -14.44 11.92
CA VAL A 53 -5.12 -15.63 12.54
C VAL A 53 -4.88 -16.71 11.48
N PHE A 54 -3.67 -17.26 11.48
CA PHE A 54 -3.17 -18.25 10.54
C PHE A 54 -2.53 -19.41 11.29
N HIS A 55 -2.65 -20.62 10.76
CA HIS A 55 -1.88 -21.76 11.25
C HIS A 55 -0.60 -21.86 10.42
N LEU A 56 0.55 -21.66 11.06
CA LEU A 56 1.87 -21.74 10.41
C LEU A 56 2.61 -22.97 10.92
N LYS A 57 3.45 -23.56 10.07
CA LYS A 57 4.25 -24.75 10.40
C LYS A 57 5.67 -24.38 10.73
N GLU A 58 6.28 -25.07 11.69
CA GLU A 58 7.70 -24.94 12.00
C GLU A 58 8.56 -25.10 10.73
N GLY A 59 9.55 -24.22 10.57
CA GLY A 59 10.42 -24.17 9.40
C GLY A 59 9.81 -23.52 8.16
N GLU A 60 8.52 -23.16 8.17
CA GLU A 60 7.90 -22.41 7.08
C GLU A 60 8.53 -21.02 6.96
N ILE A 61 8.79 -20.59 5.71
CA ILE A 61 9.39 -19.29 5.41
C ILE A 61 8.28 -18.31 5.04
N ILE A 62 8.08 -17.30 5.88
CA ILE A 62 7.18 -16.18 5.61
C ILE A 62 7.97 -15.04 5.03
N HIS A 63 7.54 -14.58 3.85
CA HIS A 63 8.11 -13.43 3.16
C HIS A 63 7.26 -12.19 3.46
N LEU A 64 7.94 -11.05 3.61
CA LEU A 64 7.31 -9.78 3.91
C LEU A 64 7.87 -8.65 3.04
N VAL A 65 6.98 -7.89 2.43
CA VAL A 65 7.25 -6.56 1.85
C VAL A 65 6.51 -5.57 2.72
N VAL A 66 7.21 -4.57 3.25
CA VAL A 66 6.61 -3.54 4.10
C VAL A 66 6.62 -2.21 3.36
N GLY A 67 5.43 -1.67 3.13
CA GLY A 67 5.21 -0.49 2.29
C GLY A 67 5.95 0.75 2.78
N ARG A 68 6.48 1.55 1.85
CA ARG A 68 6.99 2.90 2.10
C ARG A 68 6.01 3.96 1.60
N PRO A 69 6.03 5.16 2.19
CA PRO A 69 5.24 6.27 1.69
C PRO A 69 5.61 6.62 0.25
N GLY A 70 4.63 7.06 -0.54
CA GLY A 70 4.92 7.77 -1.78
C GLY A 70 5.59 9.12 -1.52
N LEU A 71 6.39 9.60 -2.45
CA LEU A 71 7.01 10.92 -2.35
C LEU A 71 6.03 12.01 -2.82
N PRO A 72 6.12 13.23 -2.27
CA PRO A 72 5.41 14.36 -2.85
C PRO A 72 6.00 14.72 -4.23
N GLY A 73 5.18 15.28 -5.11
CA GLY A 73 5.68 15.98 -6.28
C GLY A 73 6.34 17.30 -5.85
N ARG A 74 7.44 17.71 -6.47
CA ARG A 74 8.24 18.86 -6.02
C ARG A 74 8.62 19.79 -7.14
N ASN A 75 8.43 21.10 -6.96
CA ASN A 75 9.10 22.12 -7.77
C ASN A 75 10.59 22.18 -7.40
N VAL A 76 11.51 22.00 -8.36
CA VAL A 76 12.82 22.64 -8.22
C VAL A 76 12.77 24.00 -8.90
N PRO A 77 13.45 25.04 -8.38
CA PRO A 77 13.54 26.32 -9.08
C PRO A 77 14.00 26.08 -10.51
N ALA A 78 13.23 26.55 -11.49
CA ALA A 78 13.55 26.36 -12.90
C ALA A 78 14.98 26.83 -13.17
N LEU A 79 15.71 26.09 -14.01
CA LEU A 79 16.83 26.68 -14.75
C LEU A 79 16.26 27.84 -15.58
N GLY A 80 16.30 29.06 -15.02
CA GLY A 80 15.87 30.28 -15.73
C GLY A 80 14.58 30.95 -15.25
N GLY A 81 14.11 30.73 -14.02
CA GLY A 81 13.17 31.65 -13.38
C GLY A 81 11.82 31.88 -14.06
N SER A 82 11.34 30.96 -14.90
CA SER A 82 10.00 31.07 -15.47
C SER A 82 8.96 30.71 -14.39
N ALA A 83 8.17 31.70 -14.02
CA ALA A 83 6.94 31.58 -13.24
C ALA A 83 5.78 31.09 -14.13
N ASP A 84 6.04 30.17 -15.05
CA ASP A 84 5.05 29.59 -15.96
C ASP A 84 4.23 28.47 -15.29
N ALA A 85 3.97 28.64 -13.99
CA ALA A 85 2.81 28.04 -13.35
C ALA A 85 1.57 28.52 -14.11
N PHE A 86 1.16 27.76 -15.11
CA PHE A 86 -0.10 27.95 -15.80
C PHE A 86 -1.19 27.86 -14.74
N ASP A 87 -1.74 29.01 -14.34
CA ASP A 87 -2.88 29.10 -13.46
C ASP A 87 -4.02 28.31 -14.10
N LEU A 88 -4.32 27.15 -13.52
CA LEU A 88 -5.43 26.29 -13.95
C LEU A 88 -6.80 26.93 -13.64
N GLY A 89 -6.84 28.19 -13.19
CA GLY A 89 -8.04 28.89 -12.73
C GLY A 89 -8.59 28.30 -11.44
N THR A 90 -7.78 27.53 -10.70
CA THR A 90 -8.21 26.81 -9.50
C THR A 90 -8.05 27.63 -8.23
N GLY A 91 -7.41 28.81 -8.29
CA GLY A 91 -7.15 29.67 -7.13
C GLY A 91 -6.26 29.01 -6.09
N ARG A 92 -5.47 28.00 -6.48
CA ARG A 92 -4.56 27.25 -5.60
C ARG A 92 -3.12 27.61 -5.93
N GLU A 93 -2.35 27.90 -4.87
CA GLU A 93 -0.96 28.36 -4.97
C GLU A 93 -0.09 27.48 -5.90
N PRO A 94 0.87 28.07 -6.64
CA PRO A 94 1.72 27.39 -7.63
C PRO A 94 2.52 26.19 -7.09
N GLU A 95 2.67 26.09 -5.77
CA GLU A 95 3.50 25.09 -5.12
C GLU A 95 2.85 23.69 -5.09
N ALA A 96 1.52 23.58 -5.28
CA ALA A 96 0.74 22.36 -5.06
C ALA A 96 0.32 21.57 -6.32
N THR A 97 0.83 21.89 -7.50
CA THR A 97 0.26 21.38 -8.78
C THR A 97 0.88 20.09 -9.31
N ARG A 98 1.61 19.32 -8.49
CA ARG A 98 2.32 18.11 -8.90
C ARG A 98 1.77 16.88 -8.21
N GLY A 99 1.63 15.80 -8.97
CA GLY A 99 1.13 14.53 -8.47
C GLY A 99 2.16 13.90 -7.54
N GLY A 100 1.73 13.57 -6.32
CA GLY A 100 2.46 12.69 -5.43
C GLY A 100 2.42 11.24 -5.93
N GLY A 101 3.41 10.46 -5.52
CA GLY A 101 3.43 9.01 -5.76
C GLY A 101 2.45 8.27 -4.86
N GLY A 102 1.96 7.12 -5.31
CA GLY A 102 1.15 6.23 -4.48
C GLY A 102 1.98 5.60 -3.36
N GLY A 103 1.35 5.30 -2.24
CA GLY A 103 1.93 4.55 -1.13
C GLY A 103 2.03 3.06 -1.48
N GLY A 104 3.06 2.39 -0.98
CA GLY A 104 3.19 0.95 -1.19
C GLY A 104 2.32 0.11 -0.28
N GLY A 105 1.86 -1.03 -0.79
CA GLY A 105 1.21 -2.06 0.01
C GLY A 105 2.19 -2.82 0.91
N THR A 106 1.65 -3.45 1.95
CA THR A 106 2.39 -4.39 2.79
C THR A 106 1.89 -5.80 2.53
N PHE A 107 2.77 -6.68 2.07
CA PHE A 107 2.47 -8.04 1.63
C PHE A 107 3.11 -9.06 2.55
N ILE A 108 2.36 -10.08 2.93
CA ILE A 108 2.81 -11.23 3.71
C ILE A 108 2.35 -12.50 3.01
N TRP A 109 3.28 -13.43 2.73
CA TRP A 109 2.96 -14.70 2.08
C TRP A 109 3.89 -15.83 2.53
N SER A 110 3.41 -17.06 2.40
CA SER A 110 4.25 -18.26 2.51
C SER A 110 5.10 -18.37 1.25
N GLY A 111 6.41 -18.36 1.40
CA GLY A 111 7.35 -18.44 0.28
C GLY A 111 8.27 -19.65 0.35
N THR A 112 9.10 -19.79 -0.67
CA THR A 112 10.16 -20.79 -0.74
C THR A 112 11.52 -20.10 -0.66
N ARG A 113 12.59 -20.86 -0.42
CA ARG A 113 13.96 -20.31 -0.41
C ARG A 113 14.39 -19.74 -1.77
N THR A 114 13.72 -20.14 -2.86
CA THR A 114 13.95 -19.66 -4.23
C THR A 114 13.19 -18.36 -4.54
N GLY A 115 12.35 -17.87 -3.63
CA GLY A 115 11.60 -16.62 -3.80
C GLY A 115 10.42 -16.71 -4.77
N THR A 116 9.98 -17.93 -5.15
CA THR A 116 8.83 -18.11 -6.04
C THR A 116 7.54 -17.67 -5.34
N LEU A 117 6.74 -16.83 -6.02
CA LEU A 117 5.47 -16.38 -5.46
C LEU A 117 4.40 -17.47 -5.51
N PRO A 118 3.61 -17.64 -4.43
CA PRO A 118 2.44 -18.49 -4.46
C PRO A 118 1.33 -17.86 -5.30
N VAL A 119 0.31 -18.66 -5.64
CA VAL A 119 -0.89 -18.16 -6.34
C VAL A 119 -1.52 -16.99 -5.58
N TRP A 120 -1.64 -17.12 -4.24
CA TRP A 120 -2.24 -16.10 -3.39
C TRP A 120 -1.41 -15.83 -2.14
N PRO A 121 -1.38 -14.56 -1.67
CA PRO A 121 -0.70 -14.19 -0.44
C PRO A 121 -1.49 -14.66 0.80
N LEU A 122 -0.94 -14.45 1.99
CA LEU A 122 -1.65 -14.66 3.26
C LEU A 122 -2.43 -13.40 3.64
N LEU A 123 -1.75 -12.25 3.61
CA LEU A 123 -2.26 -10.96 4.05
C LEU A 123 -1.62 -9.84 3.22
N VAL A 124 -2.44 -8.93 2.69
CA VAL A 124 -1.96 -7.75 1.94
C VAL A 124 -2.77 -6.53 2.33
N ALA A 125 -2.15 -5.58 3.02
CA ALA A 125 -2.76 -4.30 3.33
C ALA A 125 -2.39 -3.28 2.23
N GLY A 126 -3.41 -2.76 1.54
CA GLY A 126 -3.22 -1.78 0.46
C GLY A 126 -2.59 -0.46 0.97
N GLY A 127 -1.78 0.18 0.14
CA GLY A 127 -1.26 1.52 0.33
C GLY A 127 -2.21 2.58 -0.24
N GLY A 128 -2.15 3.81 0.29
CA GLY A 128 -3.02 4.89 -0.18
C GLY A 128 -2.54 5.49 -1.51
N GLY A 129 -3.46 6.11 -2.26
CA GLY A 129 -3.13 6.81 -3.49
C GLY A 129 -2.42 8.14 -3.24
N GLY A 130 -1.65 8.62 -4.20
CA GLY A 130 -1.02 9.93 -4.16
C GLY A 130 -2.04 11.06 -4.29
N GLY A 131 -1.77 12.19 -3.65
CA GLY A 131 -2.54 13.43 -3.81
C GLY A 131 -1.93 14.36 -4.87
N GLY A 132 -2.73 15.31 -5.36
CA GLY A 132 -2.33 16.27 -6.38
C GLY A 132 -3.33 17.41 -6.49
N ASN A 133 -4.20 17.39 -7.51
CA ASN A 133 -5.29 18.37 -7.61
C ASN A 133 -6.47 18.06 -6.65
N GLY A 134 -6.42 16.91 -5.99
CA GLY A 134 -7.27 16.54 -4.88
C GLY A 134 -6.54 15.57 -3.95
N PRO A 135 -7.13 15.23 -2.81
CA PRO A 135 -6.56 14.21 -1.94
C PRO A 135 -6.47 12.87 -2.66
N GLY A 136 -5.46 12.07 -2.32
CA GLY A 136 -5.38 10.68 -2.74
C GLY A 136 -6.44 9.83 -2.05
N GLY A 137 -6.90 8.77 -2.72
CA GLY A 137 -7.83 7.83 -2.14
C GLY A 137 -7.18 6.96 -1.08
N ASP A 138 -7.84 6.78 0.06
CA ASP A 138 -7.43 5.82 1.07
C ASP A 138 -7.44 4.40 0.51
N ALA A 139 -6.52 3.56 1.00
CA ALA A 139 -6.55 2.14 0.72
C ALA A 139 -7.85 1.50 1.25
N VAL A 140 -8.37 0.55 0.49
CA VAL A 140 -9.63 -0.13 0.77
C VAL A 140 -9.38 -1.54 1.30
N VAL A 141 -10.37 -2.10 2.01
CA VAL A 141 -10.31 -3.46 2.56
C VAL A 141 -10.91 -4.53 1.63
N SER A 142 -11.46 -4.11 0.48
CA SER A 142 -11.95 -4.98 -0.58
C SER A 142 -10.80 -5.50 -1.46
N LEU A 143 -11.08 -6.58 -2.19
CA LEU A 143 -10.16 -7.11 -3.21
C LEU A 143 -9.90 -6.09 -4.32
N ASP A 144 -10.95 -5.42 -4.76
CA ASP A 144 -10.87 -4.39 -5.80
C ASP A 144 -10.36 -3.09 -5.21
N ALA A 145 -9.48 -2.43 -5.97
CA ALA A 145 -8.84 -1.20 -5.54
C ALA A 145 -9.70 0.04 -5.81
N GLY A 146 -9.35 1.12 -5.10
CA GLY A 146 -9.91 2.45 -5.31
C GLY A 146 -9.60 2.98 -6.70
N GLN A 147 -10.56 3.73 -7.24
CA GLN A 147 -10.43 4.38 -8.54
C GLN A 147 -9.80 5.77 -8.37
N GLY A 148 -9.04 6.19 -9.37
CA GLY A 148 -8.83 7.61 -9.68
C GLY A 148 -9.63 7.92 -10.95
N PRO A 149 -9.15 8.84 -11.79
CA PRO A 149 -9.53 8.90 -13.20
C PRO A 149 -9.13 7.63 -13.98
N GLY A 150 -7.98 7.04 -13.65
CA GLY A 150 -7.65 5.66 -14.03
C GLY A 150 -8.42 4.65 -13.19
N THR A 151 -8.71 3.49 -13.77
CA THR A 151 -9.43 2.44 -13.05
C THR A 151 -8.53 1.71 -12.06
N GLY A 152 -9.05 1.48 -10.85
CA GLY A 152 -8.43 0.57 -9.89
C GLY A 152 -8.51 -0.87 -10.38
N GLY A 153 -7.43 -1.62 -10.15
CA GLY A 153 -7.33 -3.02 -10.50
C GLY A 153 -8.33 -3.89 -9.73
N ARG A 154 -8.61 -5.06 -10.29
CA ARG A 154 -9.58 -6.03 -9.76
C ARG A 154 -8.95 -7.39 -9.61
N ASN A 155 -9.38 -8.15 -8.60
CA ASN A 155 -8.97 -9.54 -8.38
C ASN A 155 -7.45 -9.80 -8.45
N GLY A 156 -6.64 -8.89 -7.91
CA GLY A 156 -5.19 -9.05 -7.86
C GLY A 156 -4.43 -8.29 -8.95
N LEU A 157 -5.14 -7.67 -9.89
CA LEU A 157 -4.54 -6.90 -10.98
C LEU A 157 -4.14 -5.48 -10.53
N GLY A 158 -3.18 -4.90 -11.23
CA GLY A 158 -2.69 -3.55 -11.11
C GLY A 158 -3.70 -2.52 -11.60
N GLY A 159 -3.51 -1.30 -11.13
CA GLY A 159 -4.33 -0.17 -11.54
C GLY A 159 -3.96 0.30 -12.94
N THR A 160 -4.95 0.86 -13.62
CA THR A 160 -4.75 1.54 -14.90
C THR A 160 -4.52 3.04 -14.68
N SER A 161 -4.18 3.75 -15.74
CA SER A 161 -4.13 5.21 -15.77
C SER A 161 -5.11 5.72 -16.83
N ASP A 162 -5.57 6.95 -16.66
CA ASP A 162 -6.40 7.62 -17.67
C ASP A 162 -5.60 7.78 -18.99
N GLN A 163 -6.20 7.41 -20.12
CA GLN A 163 -5.52 7.28 -21.42
C GLN A 163 -5.98 8.35 -22.41
N GLY A 164 -5.03 9.08 -22.99
CA GLY A 164 -5.28 10.00 -24.09
C GLY A 164 -4.07 10.89 -24.40
N PRO A 165 -4.03 11.54 -25.57
CA PRO A 165 -2.98 12.49 -25.91
C PRO A 165 -3.03 13.70 -24.98
N CYS A 166 -1.89 14.03 -24.34
CA CYS A 166 -1.74 15.19 -23.46
C CYS A 166 -2.61 15.16 -22.19
N TYR A 167 -2.80 13.98 -21.60
CA TYR A 167 -3.60 13.79 -20.38
C TYR A 167 -2.79 13.93 -19.08
N TYR A 168 -1.47 13.72 -19.14
CA TYR A 168 -0.55 13.88 -18.01
C TYR A 168 -0.99 13.10 -16.75
N SER A 169 -1.54 11.90 -16.92
CA SER A 169 -2.03 11.06 -15.82
C SER A 169 -0.89 10.44 -15.01
N GLY A 170 -1.17 10.13 -13.75
CA GLY A 170 -0.30 9.34 -12.88
C GLY A 170 -0.30 7.86 -13.24
N GLY A 171 0.72 7.12 -12.80
CA GLY A 171 0.79 5.68 -12.97
C GLY A 171 -0.15 4.95 -12.00
N GLY A 172 -0.68 3.80 -12.42
CA GLY A 172 -1.43 2.90 -11.53
C GLY A 172 -0.51 2.19 -10.54
N GLY A 173 -1.06 1.73 -9.41
CA GLY A 173 -0.33 0.88 -8.47
C GLY A 173 -0.19 -0.56 -8.97
N THR A 174 0.77 -1.32 -8.44
CA THR A 174 0.89 -2.77 -8.69
C THR A 174 -0.22 -3.53 -7.99
N GLY A 175 -0.67 -4.61 -8.62
CA GLY A 175 -1.39 -5.69 -7.95
C GLY A 175 -0.44 -6.83 -7.59
N TRP A 176 -1.02 -7.88 -6.99
CA TRP A 176 -0.33 -9.14 -6.70
C TRP A 176 0.06 -9.89 -7.97
N LEU A 177 -0.78 -9.84 -9.01
CA LEU A 177 -0.66 -10.64 -10.22
C LEU A 177 0.09 -9.93 -11.34
N ASP A 178 -0.02 -8.60 -11.44
CA ASP A 178 0.66 -7.80 -12.44
C ASP A 178 0.98 -6.38 -11.95
N ILE A 179 1.76 -5.67 -12.77
CA ILE A 179 2.23 -4.32 -12.51
C ILE A 179 1.17 -3.28 -12.89
N GLY A 180 1.26 -2.10 -12.29
CA GLY A 180 0.41 -0.97 -12.66
C GLY A 180 0.75 -0.41 -14.04
N ALA A 181 -0.24 0.18 -14.71
CA ALA A 181 -0.03 0.86 -15.97
C ALA A 181 0.78 2.15 -15.79
N ASN A 182 1.62 2.46 -16.78
CA ASN A 182 2.29 3.76 -16.85
C ASN A 182 1.27 4.89 -17.07
N GLY A 183 1.58 6.09 -16.61
CA GLY A 183 0.83 7.30 -16.90
C GLY A 183 0.87 7.67 -18.37
N SER A 184 -0.10 8.49 -18.80
CA SER A 184 -0.21 8.95 -20.18
C SER A 184 0.75 10.09 -20.52
N GLY A 185 1.01 10.24 -21.82
CA GLY A 185 1.94 11.22 -22.36
C GLY A 185 1.50 12.68 -22.21
N PRO A 186 2.43 13.61 -22.50
CA PRO A 186 3.78 13.40 -23.04
C PRO A 186 4.86 13.01 -22.03
N THR A 187 4.56 12.86 -20.73
CA THR A 187 5.64 12.64 -19.72
C THR A 187 5.80 11.22 -19.23
N TYR A 188 4.76 10.39 -19.26
CA TYR A 188 4.86 8.95 -19.02
C TYR A 188 5.55 8.58 -17.68
N CYS A 189 5.00 9.01 -16.54
CA CYS A 189 5.42 8.43 -15.25
C CYS A 189 5.13 6.93 -15.21
N GLN A 190 5.86 6.17 -14.40
CA GLN A 190 5.72 4.71 -14.40
C GLN A 190 4.64 4.22 -13.44
N GLY A 191 4.02 3.11 -13.79
CA GLY A 191 3.19 2.35 -12.86
C GLY A 191 4.04 1.68 -11.79
N GLY A 192 3.40 1.30 -10.68
CA GLY A 192 4.03 0.52 -9.63
C GLY A 192 4.46 -0.84 -10.18
N ARG A 193 5.70 -1.23 -9.89
CA ARG A 193 6.22 -2.55 -10.23
C ARG A 193 6.08 -3.47 -9.04
N GLN A 194 6.30 -4.77 -9.26
CA GLN A 194 6.28 -5.72 -8.17
C GLN A 194 7.39 -5.40 -7.17
N TRP A 195 6.95 -4.97 -5.98
CA TRP A 195 7.65 -4.37 -4.84
C TRP A 195 8.22 -2.98 -5.05
N GLU A 196 8.69 -2.64 -6.24
CA GLU A 196 9.27 -1.31 -6.48
C GLU A 196 8.19 -0.27 -6.82
N GLY A 197 8.37 0.95 -6.32
CA GLY A 197 7.53 2.07 -6.71
C GLY A 197 7.77 2.48 -8.16
N GLY A 198 6.74 3.03 -8.80
CA GLY A 198 6.85 3.64 -10.12
C GLY A 198 7.59 4.97 -10.04
N ALA A 199 8.51 5.21 -10.98
CA ALA A 199 9.20 6.49 -11.09
C ALA A 199 8.22 7.61 -11.45
N GLY A 200 8.29 8.72 -10.73
CA GLY A 200 7.58 9.95 -11.05
C GLY A 200 8.11 10.59 -12.34
N ALA A 201 7.29 11.44 -12.94
CA ALA A 201 7.64 12.17 -14.15
C ALA A 201 8.82 13.13 -13.91
N ARG A 202 9.72 13.27 -14.89
CA ARG A 202 10.88 14.18 -14.84
C ARG A 202 10.99 14.97 -16.14
N PHE A 203 10.74 16.27 -16.11
CA PHE A 203 10.82 17.12 -17.31
C PHE A 203 11.15 18.57 -16.95
N GLY A 204 12.23 19.16 -17.47
CA GLY A 204 12.49 20.60 -17.30
C GLY A 204 12.61 21.11 -15.86
N GLY A 205 13.10 20.30 -14.92
CA GLY A 205 13.07 20.62 -13.48
C GLY A 205 11.73 20.28 -12.81
N TYR A 206 10.78 19.75 -13.57
CA TYR A 206 9.52 19.29 -13.04
C TYR A 206 9.60 17.82 -12.57
N LEU A 207 9.41 17.55 -11.27
CA LEU A 207 9.44 16.23 -10.62
C LEU A 207 8.05 15.85 -10.06
N GLY A 208 7.46 14.80 -10.61
CA GLY A 208 6.38 14.07 -9.97
C GLY A 208 6.91 13.16 -8.86
N GLY A 209 6.06 12.82 -7.89
CA GLY A 209 6.46 11.99 -6.76
C GLY A 209 6.71 10.55 -7.18
N ASP A 210 7.83 9.95 -6.77
CA ASP A 210 8.05 8.52 -6.92
C ASP A 210 7.08 7.73 -6.04
N GLY A 211 6.57 6.62 -6.56
CA GLY A 211 5.77 5.68 -5.79
C GLY A 211 6.57 5.01 -4.67
N GLY A 212 5.88 4.63 -3.61
CA GLY A 212 6.48 3.95 -2.47
C GLY A 212 6.83 2.49 -2.78
N TYR A 213 7.92 2.00 -2.17
CA TYR A 213 8.21 0.56 -2.10
C TYR A 213 7.00 -0.19 -1.54
N GLY A 214 6.65 -1.35 -2.08
CA GLY A 214 5.32 -1.95 -2.01
C GLY A 214 4.45 -1.63 -3.23
N GLY A 215 5.04 -1.07 -4.30
CA GLY A 215 4.43 -0.96 -5.62
C GLY A 215 3.41 0.17 -5.81
N GLY A 216 3.62 1.32 -5.17
CA GLY A 216 2.86 2.53 -5.51
C GLY A 216 3.24 3.05 -6.91
N GLY A 217 2.30 3.66 -7.63
CA GLY A 217 2.54 4.31 -8.92
C GLY A 217 3.24 5.66 -8.78
N GLY A 218 3.92 6.11 -9.84
CA GLY A 218 4.54 7.43 -9.90
C GLY A 218 3.55 8.54 -10.22
N GLY A 219 3.79 9.73 -9.69
CA GLY A 219 3.04 10.95 -10.02
C GLY A 219 3.56 11.66 -11.27
N SER A 220 2.69 12.42 -11.90
CA SER A 220 2.95 13.33 -13.01
C SER A 220 3.22 14.75 -12.50
N PHE A 221 3.76 15.61 -13.36
CA PHE A 221 4.11 16.97 -12.98
C PHE A 221 3.09 18.04 -13.42
N PHE A 222 2.40 17.83 -14.55
CA PHE A 222 1.45 18.80 -15.10
C PHE A 222 0.02 18.37 -14.76
N GLY A 223 -0.80 19.29 -14.26
CA GLY A 223 -2.17 18.98 -13.87
C GLY A 223 -2.30 18.02 -12.67
N ALA A 224 -1.20 17.77 -11.95
CA ALA A 224 -1.17 17.02 -10.71
C ALA A 224 -1.70 15.57 -10.75
N GLY A 225 -1.58 14.86 -11.89
CA GLY A 225 -1.96 13.45 -11.98
C GLY A 225 -1.14 12.58 -11.02
N ALA A 226 -1.76 12.06 -9.96
CA ALA A 226 -1.04 11.39 -8.88
C ALA A 226 -0.98 9.85 -9.03
N GLY A 227 -0.02 9.19 -8.39
CA GLY A 227 0.15 7.74 -8.50
C GLY A 227 -0.90 6.93 -7.71
N GLY A 228 -1.32 5.78 -8.24
CA GLY A 228 -2.20 4.84 -7.52
C GLY A 228 -1.47 4.05 -6.43
N GLY A 229 -2.15 3.71 -5.34
CA GLY A 229 -1.58 2.93 -4.23
C GLY A 229 -1.32 1.46 -4.61
N GLY A 230 -0.21 0.88 -4.14
CA GLY A 230 0.07 -0.55 -4.33
C GLY A 230 -0.77 -1.42 -3.40
N GLY A 231 -1.05 -2.66 -3.76
CA GLY A 231 -1.84 -3.54 -2.89
C GLY A 231 -2.09 -4.92 -3.46
N PHE A 232 -3.10 -5.60 -2.93
CA PHE A 232 -3.57 -6.86 -3.52
C PHE A 232 -4.01 -6.60 -4.96
N SER A 233 -4.87 -5.61 -5.16
CA SER A 233 -5.08 -4.97 -6.45
C SER A 233 -4.50 -3.56 -6.40
N GLY A 234 -3.96 -3.07 -7.50
CA GLY A 234 -3.36 -1.74 -7.57
C GLY A 234 -4.41 -0.64 -7.75
N GLY A 235 -4.27 0.48 -7.03
CA GLY A 235 -5.12 1.65 -7.19
C GLY A 235 -4.95 2.34 -8.54
N GLY A 236 -6.01 2.96 -9.03
CA GLY A 236 -5.99 3.67 -10.32
C GLY A 236 -5.15 4.96 -10.27
N GLY A 237 -4.50 5.30 -11.37
CA GLY A 237 -3.75 6.56 -11.52
C GLY A 237 -4.67 7.78 -11.48
N GLY A 238 -4.19 8.85 -10.85
CA GLY A 238 -4.75 10.19 -10.85
C GLY A 238 -4.71 10.82 -12.25
N GLY A 239 -5.60 11.77 -12.53
CA GLY A 239 -5.67 12.42 -13.84
C GLY A 239 -5.15 13.87 -13.79
N GLY A 240 -4.55 14.29 -14.90
CA GLY A 240 -3.80 15.54 -15.01
C GLY A 240 -4.58 16.70 -15.61
N ARG A 241 -4.97 16.61 -16.89
CA ARG A 241 -5.53 17.79 -17.62
C ARG A 241 -7.05 17.81 -17.76
N ILE A 242 -7.68 16.65 -17.96
CA ILE A 242 -9.11 16.56 -18.34
C ILE A 242 -9.95 16.06 -17.16
N ALA A 243 -9.55 14.99 -16.50
CA ALA A 243 -10.15 14.52 -15.27
C ALA A 243 -9.19 14.77 -14.10
N LEU A 244 -9.35 15.89 -13.39
CA LEU A 244 -8.50 16.21 -12.24
C LEU A 244 -8.83 15.30 -11.07
N GLY A 245 -7.83 14.60 -10.52
CA GLY A 245 -8.04 13.76 -9.35
C GLY A 245 -6.78 13.12 -8.81
N GLY A 246 -6.77 12.85 -7.50
CA GLY A 246 -5.76 12.02 -6.85
C GLY A 246 -5.80 10.58 -7.34
N GLY A 247 -4.76 9.81 -7.03
CA GLY A 247 -4.72 8.39 -7.30
C GLY A 247 -5.67 7.62 -6.37
N GLY A 248 -6.20 6.50 -6.84
CA GLY A 248 -6.97 5.57 -6.01
C GLY A 248 -6.07 4.78 -5.05
N GLY A 249 -6.61 4.41 -3.88
CA GLY A 249 -5.91 3.54 -2.94
C GLY A 249 -5.91 2.07 -3.36
N GLY A 250 -4.90 1.32 -2.93
CA GLY A 250 -4.77 -0.11 -3.22
C GLY A 250 -5.86 -0.95 -2.55
N GLY A 251 -6.19 -2.07 -3.21
CA GLY A 251 -7.03 -3.12 -2.65
C GLY A 251 -6.27 -3.98 -1.63
N SER A 252 -7.02 -4.70 -0.81
CA SER A 252 -6.50 -5.51 0.30
C SER A 252 -6.95 -6.96 0.21
N TYR A 253 -6.22 -7.84 0.90
CA TYR A 253 -6.53 -9.27 0.96
C TYR A 253 -6.22 -9.84 2.33
N ASN A 254 -7.13 -10.63 2.88
CA ASN A 254 -6.95 -11.32 4.15
C ASN A 254 -7.54 -12.72 4.08
N ARG A 255 -6.69 -13.75 4.13
CA ARG A 255 -7.13 -15.17 4.16
C ARG A 255 -7.23 -15.74 5.59
N GLY A 256 -6.85 -14.95 6.59
CA GLY A 256 -6.85 -15.37 7.98
C GLY A 256 -8.27 -15.48 8.55
N ARG A 257 -8.38 -16.14 9.70
CA ARG A 257 -9.61 -16.12 10.51
C ARG A 257 -9.57 -14.93 11.47
N GLU A 258 -10.70 -14.64 12.13
CA GLU A 258 -10.79 -13.59 13.17
C GLU A 258 -10.28 -12.22 12.68
N GLN A 259 -10.73 -11.85 11.48
CA GLN A 259 -10.21 -10.69 10.78
C GLN A 259 -10.63 -9.38 11.46
N GLN A 260 -9.72 -8.41 11.45
CA GLN A 260 -10.06 -7.00 11.63
C GLN A 260 -9.39 -6.23 10.51
N ASN A 261 -10.21 -5.58 9.69
CA ASN A 261 -9.77 -4.88 8.50
C ASN A 261 -10.29 -3.44 8.59
N ILE A 262 -9.39 -2.45 8.51
CA ILE A 262 -9.73 -1.03 8.63
C ILE A 262 -9.13 -0.29 7.42
N PRO A 263 -9.94 0.32 6.55
CA PRO A 263 -9.44 1.15 5.45
C PRO A 263 -8.88 2.48 6.00
N GLY A 264 -8.01 3.15 5.24
CA GLY A 264 -7.55 4.51 5.56
C GLY A 264 -6.94 4.69 6.97
N PHE A 265 -6.25 3.68 7.48
CA PHE A 265 -5.78 3.62 8.87
C PHE A 265 -4.38 4.23 9.07
N GLN A 266 -3.41 3.82 8.25
CA GLN A 266 -2.01 4.08 8.49
C GLN A 266 -1.55 5.34 7.75
N ALA A 267 -1.12 6.33 8.52
CA ALA A 267 -0.25 7.40 8.05
C ALA A 267 1.21 6.94 8.07
N ASP A 268 2.03 7.57 7.25
CA ASP A 268 3.45 7.30 7.02
C ASP A 268 3.72 5.89 6.49
N ALA A 269 4.85 5.31 6.90
CA ALA A 269 5.31 4.02 6.43
C ALA A 269 4.41 2.89 6.93
N GLY A 270 4.36 1.82 6.15
CA GLY A 270 3.74 0.57 6.55
C GLY A 270 4.50 -0.12 7.68
N ALA A 271 3.86 -1.15 8.23
CA ALA A 271 4.42 -2.01 9.25
C ALA A 271 3.80 -3.40 9.16
N ALA A 272 4.50 -4.41 9.66
CA ALA A 272 3.94 -5.75 9.86
C ALA A 272 4.35 -6.33 11.20
N ALA A 273 3.55 -7.28 11.71
CA ALA A 273 3.88 -8.03 12.92
C ALA A 273 3.45 -9.48 12.79
N ILE A 274 4.23 -10.37 13.43
CA ILE A 274 3.94 -11.80 13.55
C ILE A 274 3.99 -12.14 15.03
N LEU A 275 2.88 -12.65 15.56
CA LEU A 275 2.72 -12.98 16.97
C LEU A 275 2.26 -14.43 17.12
N PHE A 276 3.02 -15.25 17.84
CA PHE A 276 2.60 -16.61 18.20
C PHE A 276 1.50 -16.55 19.27
N LEU A 277 0.37 -17.19 18.98
CA LEU A 277 -0.72 -17.37 19.93
C LEU A 277 -0.49 -18.72 20.60
N CYS A 278 0.08 -18.70 21.81
CA CYS A 278 0.23 -19.91 22.62
C CYS A 278 -1.15 -20.59 22.78
N SER A 279 -1.18 -21.92 22.82
CA SER A 279 -2.40 -22.70 23.09
C SER A 279 -3.14 -22.13 24.31
N PRO A 280 -4.48 -22.06 24.27
CA PRO A 280 -5.25 -21.54 25.40
C PRO A 280 -4.91 -22.31 26.68
N VAL A 281 -4.75 -21.58 27.79
CA VAL A 281 -4.60 -22.19 29.11
C VAL A 281 -5.92 -22.87 29.45
N THR A 282 -5.95 -24.20 29.44
CA THR A 282 -7.09 -24.97 29.95
C THR A 282 -7.04 -24.93 31.48
N LEU A 283 -7.95 -24.17 32.10
CA LEU A 283 -8.16 -24.21 33.54
C LEU A 283 -9.08 -25.38 33.88
N HIS A 284 -8.56 -26.39 34.57
CA HIS A 284 -9.40 -27.42 35.20
C HIS A 284 -9.92 -26.88 36.53
N ALA A 285 -11.24 -26.73 36.67
CA ALA A 285 -11.83 -26.50 37.98
C ALA A 285 -11.60 -27.74 38.86
N PRO A 286 -11.20 -27.59 40.13
CA PRO A 286 -11.12 -28.72 41.05
C PRO A 286 -12.52 -29.35 41.17
N GLY A 287 -12.57 -30.69 41.07
CA GLY A 287 -13.83 -31.42 41.23
C GLY A 287 -14.47 -31.10 42.58
N LEU A 288 -15.78 -30.85 42.58
CA LEU A 288 -16.55 -30.63 43.80
C LEU A 288 -16.48 -31.91 44.65
N THR A 289 -15.63 -31.91 45.68
CA THR A 289 -15.69 -32.91 46.73
C THR A 289 -16.89 -32.57 47.60
N HIS A 290 -18.00 -33.27 47.38
CA HIS A 290 -19.12 -33.29 48.30
C HIS A 290 -18.61 -33.83 49.65
N GLN A 291 -18.36 -32.95 50.62
CA GLN A 291 -18.22 -33.38 52.00
C GLN A 291 -19.63 -33.71 52.52
N PRO A 292 -19.88 -34.94 53.01
CA PRO A 292 -21.16 -35.27 53.61
C PRO A 292 -21.34 -34.43 54.87
N VAL A 293 -22.43 -33.65 54.90
CA VAL A 293 -22.89 -32.95 56.10
C VAL A 293 -23.19 -34.02 57.15
N ARG A 294 -22.45 -34.04 58.26
CA ARG A 294 -22.81 -34.86 59.42
C ARG A 294 -24.10 -34.29 60.02
N ALA A 295 -25.11 -35.14 60.09
CA ALA A 295 -26.38 -34.89 60.75
C ALA A 295 -26.21 -34.63 62.26
#